data_AF-A0A722Y0Y6-F1
#
_entry.id   AF-A0A722Y0Y6-F1
#
_cell.length_a   1.000
_cell.length_b   1.000
_cell.length_c   1.000
_cell.angle_alpha   90.00
_cell.angle_beta   90.00
_cell.angle_gamma   90.00
#
_symmetry.space_group_name_H-M   'P 1'
#
loop_
_entity.id
_entity.type
_entity.pdbx_description
1 polymer ?
#
loop_
_entity_poly.entity_id
_entity_poly.type
_entity_poly.pdbx_seq_one_letter_code
_entity_poly.pdbx_strand_id
1 'polypeptide(L)'
;MIDPLKQEQAIALIMVRQNVSWLAAVRIHKNMSRTDAAKMLNVTPNALTRIEKKQISAHMKSRMAEIYGCPEALLVCPSWMNGLNE
;
A
#
# COMPACT_ATOMS: atom_id res chain seq x y z
N MET A 1 -1.83 -11.37 -17.89
CA MET A 1 -2.08 -9.99 -17.45
C MET A 1 -3.07 -10.09 -16.30
N ILE A 2 -2.69 -9.70 -15.07
CA ILE A 2 -3.63 -9.72 -13.94
C ILE A 2 -4.57 -8.53 -14.12
N ASP A 3 -5.87 -8.78 -14.00
CA ASP A 3 -6.91 -7.76 -14.06
C ASP A 3 -6.70 -6.74 -12.92
N PRO A 4 -6.49 -5.44 -13.23
CA PRO A 4 -6.29 -4.40 -12.22
C PRO A 4 -7.38 -4.37 -11.16
N LEU A 5 -8.65 -4.58 -11.55
CA LEU A 5 -9.77 -4.60 -10.62
C LEU A 5 -9.66 -5.75 -9.63
N LYS A 6 -9.22 -6.94 -10.08
CA LYS A 6 -9.00 -8.08 -9.20
C LYS A 6 -7.87 -7.81 -8.18
N GLN A 7 -6.83 -7.08 -8.58
CA GLN A 7 -5.78 -6.69 -7.64
C GLN A 7 -6.31 -5.73 -6.58
N GLU A 8 -7.03 -4.69 -7.01
CA GLU A 8 -7.62 -3.71 -6.10
C GLU A 8 -8.58 -4.37 -5.09
N GLN A 9 -9.44 -5.29 -5.56
CA GLN A 9 -10.34 -6.06 -4.69
C GLN A 9 -9.58 -6.93 -3.69
N ALA A 10 -8.48 -7.58 -4.11
CA ALA A 10 -7.66 -8.39 -3.21
C ALA A 10 -6.99 -7.53 -2.12
N ILE A 11 -6.51 -6.33 -2.48
CA ILE A 11 -5.91 -5.38 -1.55
C ILE A 11 -6.97 -4.83 -0.58
N ALA A 12 -8.16 -4.48 -1.07
CA ALA A 12 -9.28 -4.04 -0.24
C ALA A 12 -9.65 -5.10 0.80
N LEU A 13 -9.68 -6.37 0.41
CA LEU A 13 -9.95 -7.48 1.33
C LEU A 13 -8.88 -7.60 2.43
N ILE A 14 -7.60 -7.41 2.09
CA ILE A 14 -6.51 -7.39 3.08
C ILE A 14 -6.69 -6.20 4.04
N MET A 15 -6.99 -5.02 3.49
CA MET A 15 -7.19 -3.79 4.23
C MET A 15 -8.26 -3.95 5.31
N VAL A 16 -9.44 -4.49 4.93
CA VAL A 16 -10.58 -4.73 5.82
C VAL A 16 -10.26 -5.84 6.83
N ARG A 17 -9.75 -7.00 6.38
CA ARG A 17 -9.50 -8.15 7.26
C ARG A 17 -8.44 -7.89 8.31
N GLN A 18 -7.40 -7.14 7.97
CA GLN A 18 -6.28 -6.86 8.88
C GLN A 18 -6.40 -5.49 9.55
N ASN A 19 -7.43 -4.71 9.23
CA ASN A 19 -7.65 -3.35 9.73
C ASN A 19 -6.39 -2.47 9.58
N VAL A 20 -5.87 -2.40 8.36
CA VAL A 20 -4.68 -1.62 7.99
C VAL A 20 -5.04 -0.56 6.95
N SER A 21 -4.13 0.39 6.68
CA SER A 21 -4.33 1.35 5.59
C SER A 21 -4.13 0.70 4.22
N TRP A 22 -4.62 1.35 3.16
CA TRP A 22 -4.43 0.91 1.78
C TRP A 22 -2.96 0.61 1.45
N LEU A 23 -2.05 1.54 1.74
CA LEU A 23 -0.62 1.36 1.48
C LEU A 23 -0.01 0.16 2.22
N ALA A 24 -0.45 -0.07 3.47
CA ALA A 24 -0.02 -1.24 4.23
C ALA A 24 -0.59 -2.54 3.62
N ALA A 25 -1.84 -2.52 3.14
CA ALA A 25 -2.45 -3.65 2.44
C ALA A 25 -1.73 -3.95 1.11
N VAL A 26 -1.32 -2.94 0.35
CA VAL A 26 -0.50 -3.12 -0.86
C VAL A 26 0.82 -3.81 -0.50
N ARG A 27 1.51 -3.34 0.55
CA ARG A 27 2.76 -3.96 1.01
C ARG A 27 2.57 -5.44 1.38
N ILE A 28 1.49 -5.76 2.10
CA ILE A 28 1.16 -7.14 2.49
C ILE A 28 0.79 -7.98 1.25
N HIS A 29 0.03 -7.43 0.30
CA HIS A 29 -0.31 -8.09 -0.96
C HIS A 29 0.94 -8.44 -1.78
N LYS A 30 2.01 -7.64 -1.64
CA LYS A 30 3.32 -7.88 -2.25
C LYS A 30 4.25 -8.74 -1.38
N ASN A 31 3.70 -9.39 -0.35
CA ASN A 31 4.41 -10.28 0.58
C ASN A 31 5.62 -9.63 1.25
N MET A 32 5.57 -8.32 1.51
CA MET A 32 6.67 -7.58 2.10
C MET A 32 6.41 -7.27 3.58
N SER A 33 7.35 -7.64 4.44
CA SER A 33 7.26 -7.29 5.86
C SER A 33 7.44 -5.78 6.05
N ARG A 34 6.85 -5.23 7.13
CA ARG A 34 7.03 -3.81 7.45
C ARG A 34 8.50 -3.49 7.72
N THR A 35 9.23 -4.40 8.35
CA THR A 35 10.64 -4.24 8.69
C THR A 35 11.51 -4.17 7.43
N ASP A 36 11.26 -5.06 6.46
CA ASP A 36 12.03 -5.08 5.21
C ASP A 36 11.73 -3.84 4.36
N ALA A 37 10.45 -3.49 4.21
CA ALA A 37 10.05 -2.26 3.51
C ALA A 37 10.67 -1.02 4.15
N ALA A 38 10.66 -0.92 5.48
CA ALA A 38 11.25 0.21 6.19
C ALA A 38 12.76 0.29 5.97
N LYS A 39 13.45 -0.86 6.01
CA LYS A 39 14.89 -0.95 5.72
C LYS A 39 15.20 -0.47 4.30
N MET A 40 14.43 -0.92 3.30
CA MET A 40 14.64 -0.52 1.89
C MET A 40 14.31 0.96 1.62
N LEU A 41 13.36 1.52 2.39
CA LEU A 41 13.00 2.94 2.37
C LEU A 41 13.93 3.81 3.24
N ASN A 42 14.90 3.21 3.93
CA ASN A 42 15.78 3.88 4.88
C ASN A 42 15.02 4.67 5.97
N VAL A 43 13.96 4.07 6.52
CA VAL A 43 13.15 4.62 7.62
C VAL A 43 12.97 3.58 8.73
N THR A 44 12.47 3.99 9.88
CA THR A 44 12.11 3.04 10.95
C THR A 44 10.75 2.37 10.64
N PRO A 45 10.48 1.15 11.15
CA PRO A 45 9.16 0.51 10.99
C PRO A 45 8.00 1.35 11.55
N ASN A 46 8.26 2.12 12.62
CA ASN A 46 7.30 3.04 13.20
C ASN A 46 7.04 4.25 12.28
N ALA A 47 8.08 4.80 11.66
CA ALA A 47 7.92 5.86 10.66
C ALA A 47 7.14 5.35 9.44
N LEU A 48 7.42 4.14 8.95
CA LEU A 48 6.67 3.54 7.84
C LEU A 48 5.18 3.41 8.18
N THR A 49 4.83 2.98 9.40
CA THR A 49 3.43 2.91 9.84
C THR A 49 2.73 4.27 9.76
N ARG A 50 3.43 5.37 10.07
CA ARG A 50 2.88 6.73 9.95
C ARG A 50 2.76 7.19 8.49
N ILE A 51 3.73 6.82 7.65
CA ILE A 51 3.73 7.09 6.21
C ILE A 51 2.55 6.38 5.55
N GLU A 52 2.35 5.09 5.85
CA GLU A 52 1.27 4.26 5.29
C GLU A 52 -0.14 4.80 5.60
N LYS A 53 -0.31 5.58 6.67
CA LYS A 53 -1.60 6.17 7.10
C LYS A 53 -1.87 7.56 6.53
N LYS A 54 -0.92 8.15 5.82
CA LYS A 54 -0.99 9.52 5.31
C LYS A 54 -0.97 9.54 3.79
N GLN A 55 -1.33 10.69 3.22
CA GLN A 55 -1.01 10.97 1.83
C GLN A 55 0.51 11.07 1.69
N ILE A 56 1.05 10.29 0.74
CA ILE A 56 2.49 10.23 0.47
C ILE A 56 2.85 11.20 -0.65
N SER A 57 4.06 11.76 -0.59
CA SER A 57 4.57 12.62 -1.67
C SER A 57 4.79 11.82 -2.95
N ALA A 58 4.84 12.50 -4.11
CA ALA A 58 5.14 11.87 -5.39
C ALA A 58 6.47 11.08 -5.34
N HIS A 59 7.51 11.65 -4.74
CA HIS A 59 8.81 10.99 -4.57
C HIS A 59 8.71 9.70 -3.73
N MET A 60 7.98 9.75 -2.61
CA MET A 60 7.79 8.57 -1.76
C MET A 60 6.98 7.48 -2.49
N LYS A 61 5.95 7.88 -3.23
CA LYS A 61 5.14 6.97 -4.05
C LYS A 61 5.98 6.26 -5.11
N SER A 62 6.80 6.99 -5.88
CA SER A 62 7.71 6.38 -6.86
C SER A 62 8.66 5.41 -6.20
N ARG A 63 9.23 5.78 -5.04
CA ARG A 63 10.16 4.91 -4.30
C ARG A 63 9.49 3.64 -3.78
N MET A 64 8.27 3.74 -3.26
CA MET A 64 7.50 2.59 -2.80
C MET A 64 7.10 1.68 -3.97
N ALA A 65 6.77 2.24 -5.14
CA ALA A 65 6.41 1.49 -6.33
C ALA A 65 7.59 0.62 -6.82
N GLU A 66 8.79 1.19 -6.85
CA GLU A 66 10.04 0.47 -7.14
C GLU A 66 10.27 -0.68 -6.14
N ILE A 67 10.22 -0.38 -4.84
CA ILE A 67 10.52 -1.36 -3.78
C ILE A 67 9.47 -2.48 -3.76
N TYR A 68 8.19 -2.17 -3.93
CA TYR A 68 7.10 -3.14 -3.88
C TYR A 68 6.90 -3.90 -5.20
N GLY A 69 7.61 -3.52 -6.27
CA GLY A 69 7.43 -4.13 -7.59
C GLY A 69 6.00 -3.98 -8.09
N CYS A 70 5.46 -2.76 -8.05
CA CYS A 70 4.07 -2.48 -8.45
C CYS A 70 3.95 -1.12 -9.12
N PRO A 71 2.94 -0.91 -10.00
CA PRO A 71 2.71 0.40 -10.59
C PRO A 71 2.27 1.42 -9.52
N GLU A 72 2.67 2.68 -9.67
CA GLU A 72 2.28 3.75 -8.75
C GLU A 72 0.76 3.89 -8.58
N ALA A 73 -0.02 3.53 -9.61
CA ALA A 73 -1.49 3.55 -9.56
C ALA A 73 -2.03 2.67 -8.41
N LEU A 74 -1.35 1.57 -8.08
CA LEU A 74 -1.76 0.66 -7.00
C LEU A 74 -1.52 1.27 -5.61
N LEU A 75 -0.69 2.31 -5.50
CA LEU A 75 -0.41 3.01 -4.25
C LEU A 75 -1.42 4.13 -3.96
N VAL A 76 -2.41 4.32 -4.84
CA VAL A 76 -3.52 5.23 -4.65
C VAL A 76 -4.75 4.40 -4.30
N CYS A 77 -5.42 4.74 -3.19
CA CYS A 77 -6.68 4.10 -2.85
C CYS A 77 -7.71 4.38 -3.95
N PRO A 78 -8.35 3.36 -4.55
CA PRO A 78 -9.24 3.58 -5.67
C PRO A 78 -10.53 4.29 -5.24
N SER A 79 -11.07 5.13 -6.14
CA SER A 79 -12.21 6.00 -5.83
C SER A 79 -13.49 5.24 -5.47
N TRP A 80 -13.69 4.03 -6.01
CA TRP A 80 -14.84 3.18 -5.71
C TRP A 80 -14.85 2.67 -4.26
N MET A 81 -13.70 2.71 -3.56
CA MET A 81 -13.63 2.34 -2.14
C MET A 81 -14.08 3.45 -1.20
N ASN A 82 -14.26 4.69 -1.68
CA ASN A 82 -14.70 5.79 -0.82
C ASN A 82 -16.09 5.54 -0.20
N GLY A 83 -16.89 4.59 -0.74
CA GLY A 83 -18.17 4.15 -0.19
C GLY A 83 -18.14 2.89 0.68
N LEU A 84 -16.96 2.32 1.00
CA LEU A 84 -16.82 1.14 1.88
C LEU A 84 -16.50 1.50 3.34
N ASN A 85 -16.41 2.79 3.66
CA ASN A 85 -16.14 3.30 5.00
C ASN A 85 -17.39 3.97 5.64
N GLU A 86 -18.58 3.75 5.07
CA GLU A 86 -19.88 4.18 5.64
C GLU A 86 -20.59 3.01 6.34
#